data_AF-A0A346MZB8-F1
#
_entry.id   AF-A0A346MZB8-F1
#
_cell.length_a   1.000
_cell.length_b   1.000
_cell.length_c   1.000
_cell.angle_alpha   90.00
_cell.angle_beta   90.00
_cell.angle_gamma   90.00
#
_symmetry.space_group_name_H-M   'P 1'
#
loop_
_entity.id
_entity.type
_entity.pdbx_description
1 polymer ?
#
loop_
_entity_poly.entity_id
_entity_poly.type
_entity_poly.pdbx_seq_one_letter_code
_entity_poly.pdbx_strand_id
1 'polypeptide(L)'
;MHAGILVALTLLTMAACKQAPPPAETSAAKTAVAATPADAPPAAGRCAGWRARLGKDPEKTQSVETCLRKMALRDRVAAVAEARILLDWKLPPDSGLQLVAVTLQRFPEAAALETFMQETGLQLKAAPTEARESWAPLTIADHLAERGQVLGFDVETGMFPNAHEGLMGELAQLAGPPMSWAKFSEVPPGDPDDTSLPYRLRARLGIKNYDVAARNFGDWYDVASVLDLLNLMSEDAGSQARFFSLPTGDQTAQVLVADRQVIAGLVESGLLQLQAPDRSREAGQAYEAEALGKFRQEIRAQ
;
A
#
# COMPACT_ATOMS: atom_id res chain seq x y z
N MET A 1 14.55 -55.59 35.63
CA MET A 1 15.73 -55.49 36.52
C MET A 1 15.74 -54.08 37.08
N HIS A 2 15.69 -53.95 38.42
CA HIS A 2 16.22 -52.89 39.31
C HIS A 2 16.16 -51.43 38.81
N ALA A 3 15.80 -50.41 39.58
CA ALA A 3 15.27 -50.20 40.92
C ALA A 3 14.97 -48.68 40.99
N GLY A 4 14.24 -48.22 42.00
CA GLY A 4 13.69 -46.86 42.07
C GLY A 4 14.71 -45.73 42.22
N ILE A 5 14.20 -44.50 42.18
CA ILE A 5 14.28 -43.56 43.31
C ILE A 5 13.12 -42.56 43.21
N LEU A 6 12.44 -42.47 44.34
CA LEU A 6 11.36 -41.58 44.73
C LEU A 6 12.01 -40.40 45.45
N VAL A 7 11.73 -39.15 45.07
CA VAL A 7 11.92 -38.01 45.98
C VAL A 7 10.66 -37.15 45.94
N ALA A 8 9.83 -37.37 46.95
CA ALA A 8 8.85 -36.42 47.42
C ALA A 8 9.59 -35.37 48.26
N LEU A 9 9.27 -34.08 48.08
CA LEU A 9 9.52 -33.08 49.10
C LEU A 9 8.26 -32.25 49.34
N THR A 10 7.90 -32.24 50.61
CA THR A 10 6.67 -31.77 51.21
C THR A 10 6.73 -30.28 51.53
N LEU A 11 5.56 -29.65 51.48
CA LEU A 11 5.10 -28.34 51.96
C LEU A 11 6.06 -27.47 52.82
N LEU A 12 6.02 -26.17 52.54
CA LEU A 12 5.90 -25.17 53.61
C LEU A 12 4.87 -24.08 53.24
N THR A 13 3.78 -24.06 53.99
CA THR A 13 2.79 -22.98 54.08
C THR A 13 3.35 -21.82 54.88
N MET A 14 3.28 -20.59 54.35
CA MET A 14 3.36 -19.35 55.13
C MET A 14 2.17 -18.48 54.74
N ALA A 15 1.18 -18.46 55.64
CA ALA A 15 0.16 -17.42 55.69
C ALA A 15 0.74 -16.20 56.41
N ALA A 16 0.66 -15.01 55.81
CA ALA A 16 0.89 -13.76 56.52
C ALA A 16 0.00 -12.63 55.98
N CYS A 17 -0.88 -12.19 56.88
CA CYS A 17 -1.61 -10.95 57.03
C CYS A 17 -1.59 -9.86 55.94
N LYS A 18 -2.82 -9.52 55.50
CA LYS A 18 -3.42 -8.19 55.32
C LYS A 18 -2.51 -6.98 55.63
N GLN A 19 -2.30 -6.14 54.62
CA GLN A 19 -2.28 -4.69 54.79
C GLN A 19 -3.27 -4.06 53.79
N ALA A 20 -4.19 -3.27 54.33
CA ALA A 20 -5.12 -2.47 53.55
C ALA A 20 -4.37 -1.33 52.84
N PRO A 21 -4.73 -0.99 51.60
CA PRO A 21 -4.16 0.19 50.96
C PRO A 21 -4.64 1.47 51.68
N PRO A 22 -3.77 2.49 51.82
CA PRO A 22 -4.13 3.79 52.40
C PRO A 22 -5.13 4.55 51.52
N PRO A 23 -5.89 5.50 52.10
CA PRO A 23 -6.92 6.24 51.40
C PRO A 23 -6.34 7.15 50.31
N ALA A 24 -7.14 7.34 49.25
CA ALA A 24 -6.85 8.17 48.10
C ALA A 24 -6.44 9.59 48.49
N GLU A 25 -5.20 9.97 48.16
CA GLU A 25 -4.81 11.36 48.10
C GLU A 25 -5.40 11.99 46.85
N THR A 26 -6.37 12.87 47.06
CA THR A 26 -6.84 13.88 46.12
C THR A 26 -5.67 14.81 45.77
N SER A 27 -4.95 14.49 44.69
CA SER A 27 -3.97 15.40 44.10
C SER A 27 -4.66 16.38 43.16
N ALA A 28 -4.67 17.62 43.65
CA ALA A 28 -4.77 18.91 42.98
C ALA A 28 -4.99 18.92 41.45
N ALA A 29 -6.05 19.64 41.09
CA ALA A 29 -6.32 20.25 39.80
C ALA A 29 -5.06 20.54 38.96
N LYS A 30 -4.78 19.66 37.99
CA LYS A 30 -4.15 20.09 36.75
C LYS A 30 -5.18 20.91 36.00
N THR A 31 -4.97 22.21 35.99
CA THR A 31 -5.63 23.19 35.12
C THR A 31 -5.75 22.59 33.73
N ALA A 32 -6.98 22.26 33.33
CA ALA A 32 -7.28 21.93 31.95
C ALA A 32 -6.89 23.17 31.14
N VAL A 33 -5.81 23.07 30.38
CA VAL A 33 -5.55 24.01 29.30
C VAL A 33 -6.75 23.86 28.38
N ALA A 34 -7.59 24.88 28.36
CA ALA A 34 -8.74 24.94 27.48
C ALA A 34 -8.25 24.66 26.07
N ALA A 35 -8.71 23.55 25.49
CA ALA A 35 -8.46 23.25 24.09
C ALA A 35 -8.90 24.45 23.27
N THR A 36 -7.97 25.04 22.54
CA THR A 36 -8.20 26.17 21.67
C THR A 36 -9.34 25.83 20.71
N PRO A 37 -10.32 26.72 20.44
CA PRO A 37 -11.48 26.46 19.56
C PRO A 37 -11.17 26.11 18.09
N ALA A 38 -9.91 25.90 17.74
CA ALA A 38 -9.47 25.50 16.40
C ALA A 38 -9.69 24.00 16.09
N ASP A 39 -10.09 23.21 17.08
CA ASP A 39 -10.31 21.75 16.97
C ASP A 39 -11.80 21.34 16.99
N ALA A 40 -12.75 22.27 16.96
CA ALA A 40 -14.16 21.92 16.85
C ALA A 40 -14.49 21.49 15.40
N PRO A 41 -14.91 20.23 15.14
CA PRO A 41 -15.31 19.81 13.80
C PRO A 41 -16.49 20.63 13.28
N PRO A 42 -16.63 20.80 11.95
CA PRO A 42 -17.85 21.37 11.39
C PRO A 42 -19.07 20.50 11.77
N ALA A 43 -20.22 21.14 11.94
CA ALA A 43 -21.47 20.52 12.41
C ALA A 43 -22.12 19.50 11.44
N ALA A 44 -21.45 19.09 10.36
CA ALA A 44 -21.99 18.14 9.40
C ALA A 44 -20.91 17.20 8.83
N GLY A 45 -21.28 15.92 8.84
CA GLY A 45 -20.58 14.77 8.25
C GLY A 45 -20.04 13.80 9.31
N ARG A 46 -20.25 12.48 9.12
CA ARG A 46 -19.94 11.44 10.11
C ARG A 46 -18.48 10.96 10.06
N CYS A 47 -17.80 11.15 8.94
CA CYS A 47 -16.36 10.88 8.78
C CYS A 47 -15.52 12.17 8.82
N ALA A 48 -16.16 13.29 8.48
CA ALA A 48 -15.70 14.68 8.43
C ALA A 48 -15.28 15.33 9.76
N GLY A 49 -15.29 14.65 10.91
CA GLY A 49 -14.93 15.26 12.21
C GLY A 49 -13.49 15.85 12.32
N TRP A 50 -12.71 15.92 11.23
CA TRP A 50 -11.26 16.14 11.25
C TRP A 50 -10.75 17.15 10.21
N ARG A 51 -11.62 18.02 9.64
CA ARG A 51 -11.27 18.94 8.54
C ARG A 51 -9.93 19.67 8.69
N ALA A 52 -9.61 20.14 9.90
CA ALA A 52 -8.43 20.98 10.15
C ALA A 52 -7.08 20.28 9.92
N ARG A 53 -7.03 18.95 9.77
CA ARG A 53 -5.77 18.16 9.79
C ARG A 53 -5.52 17.29 8.56
N LEU A 54 -6.48 17.18 7.63
CA LEU A 54 -6.41 16.25 6.49
C LEU A 54 -5.33 16.54 5.43
N GLY A 55 -4.62 17.66 5.52
CA GLY A 55 -3.48 17.97 4.66
C GLY A 55 -2.11 17.93 5.36
N LYS A 56 -2.08 17.66 6.68
CA LYS A 56 -0.86 17.72 7.49
C LYS A 56 -0.50 16.39 8.16
N ASP A 57 -1.45 15.45 8.18
CA ASP A 57 -1.35 14.21 8.93
C ASP A 57 -1.86 13.05 8.05
N PRO A 58 -0.95 12.24 7.47
CA PRO A 58 -1.32 11.08 6.64
C PRO A 58 -2.21 10.07 7.37
N GLU A 59 -1.96 9.83 8.67
CA GLU A 59 -2.76 8.88 9.48
C GLU A 59 -4.21 9.34 9.59
N LYS A 60 -4.43 10.66 9.72
CA LYS A 60 -5.79 11.23 9.75
C LYS A 60 -6.48 11.12 8.41
N THR A 61 -5.75 11.31 7.30
CA THR A 61 -6.29 11.12 5.95
C THR A 61 -6.75 9.67 5.76
N GLN A 62 -5.92 8.70 6.13
CA GLN A 62 -6.25 7.28 6.08
C GLN A 62 -7.42 6.90 7.00
N SER A 63 -7.51 7.51 8.18
CA SER A 63 -8.62 7.31 9.12
C SER A 63 -9.96 7.76 8.54
N VAL A 64 -9.98 8.93 7.87
CA VAL A 64 -11.20 9.44 7.21
C VAL A 64 -11.55 8.60 5.99
N GLU A 65 -10.56 8.16 5.20
CA GLU A 65 -10.77 7.21 4.11
C GLU A 65 -11.41 5.92 4.60
N THR A 66 -10.84 5.31 5.63
CA THR A 66 -11.36 4.07 6.23
C THR A 66 -12.80 4.24 6.72
N CYS A 67 -13.11 5.38 7.34
CA CYS A 67 -14.48 5.70 7.75
C CYS A 67 -15.43 5.77 6.55
N LEU A 68 -15.05 6.50 5.49
CA LEU A 68 -15.87 6.69 4.30
C LEU A 68 -16.12 5.35 3.58
N ARG A 69 -15.09 4.51 3.46
CA ARG A 69 -15.20 3.16 2.89
C ARG A 69 -16.18 2.29 3.68
N LYS A 70 -16.02 2.23 5.02
CA LYS A 70 -16.96 1.52 5.91
C LYS A 70 -18.37 2.08 5.86
N MET A 71 -18.54 3.37 5.59
CA MET A 71 -19.86 3.98 5.41
C MET A 71 -20.48 3.54 4.09
N ALA A 72 -19.75 3.63 2.98
CA ALA A 72 -20.26 3.24 1.65
C ALA A 72 -20.79 1.81 1.62
N LEU A 73 -20.21 0.97 2.46
CA LEU A 73 -20.50 -0.43 2.62
C LEU A 73 -21.77 -0.73 3.43
N ARG A 74 -22.16 0.19 4.34
CA ARG A 74 -23.34 0.07 5.21
C ARG A 74 -24.52 0.91 4.73
N ASP A 75 -24.22 2.10 4.21
CA ASP A 75 -25.15 3.14 3.80
C ASP A 75 -24.49 3.98 2.70
N ARG A 76 -24.61 3.51 1.46
CA ARG A 76 -23.98 4.15 0.30
C ARG A 76 -24.51 5.56 0.07
N VAL A 77 -25.80 5.80 0.28
CA VAL A 77 -26.42 7.13 0.10
C VAL A 77 -25.79 8.14 1.06
N ALA A 78 -25.60 7.78 2.34
CA ALA A 78 -24.89 8.62 3.29
C ALA A 78 -23.43 8.85 2.90
N ALA A 79 -22.73 7.81 2.42
CA ALA A 79 -21.34 7.94 1.99
C ALA A 79 -21.16 8.86 0.77
N VAL A 80 -22.09 8.82 -0.20
CA VAL A 80 -22.09 9.73 -1.35
C VAL A 80 -22.29 11.17 -0.89
N ALA A 81 -23.19 11.42 0.08
CA ALA A 81 -23.38 12.75 0.65
C ALA A 81 -22.11 13.24 1.38
N GLU A 82 -21.47 12.37 2.16
CA GLU A 82 -20.21 12.65 2.86
C GLU A 82 -19.08 12.95 1.87
N ALA A 83 -18.94 12.15 0.80
CA ALA A 83 -17.93 12.32 -0.23
C ALA A 83 -18.02 13.71 -0.89
N ARG A 84 -19.24 14.21 -1.16
CA ARG A 84 -19.44 15.57 -1.71
C ARG A 84 -18.91 16.65 -0.77
N ILE A 85 -19.18 16.52 0.54
CA ILE A 85 -18.67 17.45 1.55
C ILE A 85 -17.14 17.42 1.59
N LEU A 86 -16.54 16.22 1.55
CA LEU A 86 -15.09 16.05 1.60
C LEU A 86 -14.39 16.64 0.37
N LEU A 87 -14.99 16.55 -0.82
CA LEU A 87 -14.42 17.13 -2.04
C LEU A 87 -14.36 18.67 -1.99
N ASP A 88 -15.24 19.32 -1.25
CA ASP A 88 -15.18 20.78 -1.03
C ASP A 88 -13.96 21.20 -0.18
N TRP A 89 -13.26 20.24 0.45
CA TRP A 89 -12.19 20.52 1.41
C TRP A 89 -10.80 20.60 0.79
N LYS A 90 -10.68 20.45 -0.53
CA LYS A 90 -9.40 20.40 -1.25
C LYS A 90 -8.47 19.34 -0.65
N LEU A 91 -8.93 18.09 -0.67
CA LEU A 91 -8.12 16.96 -0.21
C LEU A 91 -6.79 16.90 -0.99
N PRO A 92 -5.74 16.30 -0.42
CA PRO A 92 -4.50 16.06 -1.16
C PRO A 92 -4.82 15.30 -2.47
N PRO A 93 -4.40 15.83 -3.63
CA PRO A 93 -4.83 15.31 -4.93
C PRO A 93 -4.46 13.84 -5.10
N ASP A 94 -3.36 13.39 -4.53
CA ASP A 94 -2.83 12.03 -4.67
C ASP A 94 -3.17 11.10 -3.49
N SER A 95 -4.21 11.45 -2.70
CA SER A 95 -4.64 10.62 -1.58
C SER A 95 -5.70 9.59 -1.99
N GLY A 96 -5.64 8.40 -1.39
CA GLY A 96 -6.70 7.38 -1.53
C GLY A 96 -8.07 7.94 -1.14
N LEU A 97 -8.13 8.82 -0.15
CA LEU A 97 -9.34 9.55 0.25
C LEU A 97 -9.97 10.35 -0.90
N GLN A 98 -9.16 11.11 -1.65
CA GLN A 98 -9.62 11.86 -2.82
C GLN A 98 -10.21 10.91 -3.87
N LEU A 99 -9.53 9.80 -4.16
CA LEU A 99 -9.99 8.82 -5.15
C LEU A 99 -11.31 8.16 -4.75
N VAL A 100 -11.44 7.75 -3.48
CA VAL A 100 -12.70 7.19 -2.95
C VAL A 100 -13.83 8.22 -3.02
N ALA A 101 -13.57 9.47 -2.64
CA ALA A 101 -14.59 10.51 -2.65
C ALA A 101 -15.06 10.86 -4.07
N VAL A 102 -14.13 11.02 -5.02
CA VAL A 102 -14.45 11.23 -6.45
C VAL A 102 -15.25 10.06 -7.00
N THR A 103 -14.85 8.83 -6.69
CA THR A 103 -15.53 7.63 -7.20
C THR A 103 -16.96 7.51 -6.68
N LEU A 104 -17.18 7.75 -5.38
CA LEU A 104 -18.53 7.75 -4.79
C LEU A 104 -19.41 8.87 -5.37
N GLN A 105 -18.85 10.07 -5.59
CA GLN A 105 -19.61 11.17 -6.18
C GLN A 105 -20.04 10.85 -7.62
N ARG A 106 -19.15 10.25 -8.42
CA ARG A 106 -19.39 9.93 -9.83
C ARG A 106 -20.27 8.70 -10.03
N PHE A 107 -20.15 7.71 -9.15
CA PHE A 107 -20.90 6.45 -9.21
C PHE A 107 -21.73 6.27 -7.92
N PRO A 108 -22.85 7.00 -7.77
CA PRO A 108 -23.64 6.96 -6.56
C PRO A 108 -24.25 5.57 -6.29
N GLU A 109 -24.55 4.81 -7.35
CA GLU A 109 -25.08 3.44 -7.25
C GLU A 109 -23.95 2.41 -7.18
N ALA A 110 -24.16 1.32 -6.43
CA ALA A 110 -23.12 0.30 -6.19
C ALA A 110 -22.61 -0.37 -7.47
N ALA A 111 -23.51 -0.71 -8.39
CA ALA A 111 -23.16 -1.39 -9.64
C ALA A 111 -22.71 -0.46 -10.77
N ALA A 112 -22.82 0.87 -10.59
CA ALA A 112 -22.54 1.82 -11.67
C ALA A 112 -21.05 1.84 -12.05
N LEU A 113 -20.16 1.66 -11.07
CA LEU A 113 -18.72 1.59 -11.33
C LEU A 113 -18.34 0.35 -12.16
N GLU A 114 -18.83 -0.82 -11.76
CA GLU A 114 -18.56 -2.07 -12.51
C GLU A 114 -19.12 -2.00 -13.93
N THR A 115 -20.32 -1.43 -14.10
CA THR A 115 -20.93 -1.21 -15.43
C THR A 115 -20.03 -0.31 -16.27
N PHE A 116 -19.57 0.81 -15.72
CA PHE A 116 -18.63 1.72 -16.39
C PHE A 116 -17.31 1.04 -16.77
N MET A 117 -16.75 0.21 -15.89
CA MET A 117 -15.52 -0.55 -16.18
C MET A 117 -15.73 -1.49 -17.37
N GLN A 118 -16.87 -2.19 -17.45
CA GLN A 118 -17.20 -3.05 -18.58
C GLN A 118 -17.37 -2.25 -19.89
N GLU A 119 -18.08 -1.13 -19.84
CA GLU A 119 -18.34 -0.27 -21.01
C GLU A 119 -17.06 0.40 -21.55
N THR A 120 -16.08 0.68 -20.68
CA THR A 120 -14.78 1.24 -21.06
C THR A 120 -13.78 0.20 -21.54
N GLY A 121 -14.17 -1.08 -21.61
CA GLY A 121 -13.30 -2.17 -22.04
C GLY A 121 -12.31 -2.64 -20.98
N LEU A 122 -12.44 -2.16 -19.74
CA LEU A 122 -11.67 -2.65 -18.61
C LEU A 122 -12.27 -3.99 -18.14
N GLN A 123 -11.85 -5.06 -18.79
CA GLN A 123 -12.34 -6.41 -18.52
C GLN A 123 -11.87 -6.87 -17.14
N LEU A 124 -12.84 -7.08 -16.25
CA LEU A 124 -12.61 -7.72 -14.96
C LEU A 124 -12.41 -9.22 -15.15
N LYS A 125 -11.27 -9.74 -14.70
CA LYS A 125 -11.07 -11.19 -14.60
C LYS A 125 -12.08 -11.79 -13.61
N ALA A 126 -12.35 -13.08 -13.75
CA ALA A 126 -13.13 -13.82 -12.75
C ALA A 126 -12.51 -13.62 -11.36
N ALA A 127 -13.35 -13.50 -10.34
CA ALA A 127 -12.85 -13.38 -8.96
C ALA A 127 -12.00 -14.62 -8.63
N PRO A 128 -10.89 -14.47 -7.89
CA PRO A 128 -10.13 -15.60 -7.39
C PRO A 128 -11.04 -16.53 -6.59
N THR A 129 -10.77 -17.83 -6.65
CA THR A 129 -11.51 -18.85 -5.88
C THR A 129 -11.34 -18.71 -4.37
N GLU A 130 -10.26 -18.07 -3.93
CA GLU A 130 -10.03 -17.75 -2.52
C GLU A 130 -10.47 -16.31 -2.25
N ALA A 131 -11.39 -16.16 -1.29
CA ALA A 131 -11.77 -14.85 -0.80
C ALA A 131 -10.55 -14.20 -0.15
N ARG A 132 -10.00 -13.17 -0.79
CA ARG A 132 -9.10 -12.25 -0.11
C ARG A 132 -9.92 -11.54 0.98
N GLU A 133 -9.33 -11.31 2.16
CA GLU A 133 -9.91 -10.40 3.16
C GLU A 133 -9.94 -9.00 2.54
N SER A 134 -10.96 -8.74 1.71
CA SER A 134 -11.04 -7.52 0.95
C SER A 134 -11.97 -6.56 1.66
N TRP A 135 -11.50 -5.31 1.72
CA TRP A 135 -12.38 -4.20 1.93
C TRP A 135 -13.16 -4.08 0.63
N ALA A 136 -14.49 -4.19 0.68
CA ALA A 136 -15.30 -4.19 -0.53
C ALA A 136 -14.86 -3.08 -1.49
N PRO A 137 -14.78 -3.39 -2.79
CA PRO A 137 -14.09 -2.55 -3.74
C PRO A 137 -14.91 -1.28 -3.99
N LEU A 138 -14.26 -0.12 -3.93
CA LEU A 138 -14.93 1.18 -4.10
C LEU A 138 -14.31 2.00 -5.22
N THR A 139 -13.04 1.77 -5.55
CA THR A 139 -12.32 2.42 -6.65
C THR A 139 -12.01 1.41 -7.76
N ILE A 140 -11.65 1.90 -8.94
CA ILE A 140 -11.20 1.06 -10.06
C ILE A 140 -10.01 0.18 -9.63
N ALA A 141 -9.04 0.77 -8.92
CA ALA A 141 -7.87 0.05 -8.43
C ALA A 141 -8.27 -1.08 -7.47
N ASP A 142 -9.22 -0.85 -6.56
CA ASP A 142 -9.71 -1.88 -5.64
C ASP A 142 -10.32 -3.07 -6.40
N HIS A 143 -11.22 -2.79 -7.36
CA HIS A 143 -11.84 -3.84 -8.16
C HIS A 143 -10.79 -4.64 -8.96
N LEU A 144 -9.80 -3.97 -9.55
CA LEU A 144 -8.73 -4.65 -10.29
C LEU A 144 -7.85 -5.50 -9.37
N ALA A 145 -7.51 -5.01 -8.17
CA ALA A 145 -6.73 -5.74 -7.19
C ALA A 145 -7.47 -6.99 -6.68
N GLU A 146 -8.77 -6.88 -6.42
CA GLU A 146 -9.62 -8.02 -6.03
C GLU A 146 -9.70 -9.09 -7.12
N ARG A 147 -9.66 -8.70 -8.40
CA ARG A 147 -9.65 -9.63 -9.53
C ARG A 147 -8.26 -10.15 -9.90
N GLY A 148 -7.25 -9.88 -9.07
CA GLY A 148 -5.87 -10.31 -9.32
C GLY A 148 -5.28 -9.70 -10.58
N GLN A 149 -5.67 -8.46 -10.92
CA GLN A 149 -5.11 -7.66 -12.02
C GLN A 149 -4.08 -6.64 -11.54
N VAL A 150 -3.83 -6.59 -10.23
CA VAL A 150 -2.77 -5.79 -9.59
C VAL A 150 -1.86 -6.74 -8.81
N LEU A 151 -0.55 -6.59 -8.97
CA LEU A 151 0.45 -7.25 -8.14
C LEU A 151 0.91 -6.28 -7.05
N GLY A 152 0.73 -6.66 -5.79
CA GLY A 152 1.28 -5.94 -4.64
C GLY A 152 2.50 -6.66 -4.07
N PHE A 153 3.57 -5.94 -3.75
CA PHE A 153 4.80 -6.50 -3.19
C PHE A 153 5.55 -5.44 -2.37
N ASP A 154 6.36 -5.87 -1.39
CA ASP A 154 7.29 -4.97 -0.71
C ASP A 154 8.46 -4.64 -1.66
N VAL A 155 8.83 -3.37 -1.73
CA VAL A 155 9.98 -2.94 -2.56
C VAL A 155 11.31 -3.15 -1.84
N GLU A 156 11.29 -3.33 -0.52
CA GLU A 156 12.40 -3.82 0.28
C GLU A 156 12.40 -5.35 0.24
N THR A 157 13.49 -5.95 -0.23
CA THR A 157 13.60 -7.41 -0.34
C THR A 157 14.22 -8.04 0.90
N GLY A 158 15.00 -7.27 1.67
CA GLY A 158 15.83 -7.78 2.77
C GLY A 158 16.88 -8.81 2.33
N MET A 159 17.17 -8.89 1.02
CA MET A 159 18.04 -9.90 0.42
C MET A 159 19.00 -9.26 -0.58
N PHE A 160 20.11 -9.95 -0.84
CA PHE A 160 20.97 -9.68 -1.98
C PHE A 160 21.46 -11.01 -2.58
N PRO A 161 21.32 -11.24 -3.89
CA PRO A 161 20.64 -10.41 -4.89
C PRO A 161 19.13 -10.24 -4.65
N ASN A 162 18.53 -9.21 -5.22
CA ASN A 162 17.13 -8.83 -4.96
C ASN A 162 16.10 -9.74 -5.67
N ALA A 163 16.53 -10.64 -6.57
CA ALA A 163 15.67 -11.54 -7.34
C ALA A 163 14.68 -10.82 -8.27
N HIS A 164 15.14 -9.81 -9.02
CA HIS A 164 14.32 -9.06 -9.97
C HIS A 164 13.67 -9.96 -11.04
N GLU A 165 14.29 -11.09 -11.38
CA GLU A 165 13.74 -12.07 -12.31
C GLU A 165 12.42 -12.68 -11.85
N GLY A 166 12.23 -12.85 -10.54
CA GLY A 166 10.98 -13.33 -9.95
C GLY A 166 9.87 -12.30 -10.17
N LEU A 167 10.13 -11.06 -9.76
CA LEU A 167 9.21 -9.94 -9.94
C LEU A 167 8.84 -9.71 -11.41
N MET A 168 9.83 -9.69 -12.32
CA MET A 168 9.58 -9.58 -13.76
C MET A 168 8.72 -10.73 -14.29
N GLY A 169 8.97 -11.95 -13.81
CA GLY A 169 8.19 -13.13 -14.14
C GLY A 169 6.73 -12.99 -13.72
N GLU A 170 6.46 -12.65 -12.47
CA GLU A 170 5.10 -12.48 -11.94
C GLU A 170 4.31 -11.39 -12.67
N LEU A 171 4.94 -10.25 -12.93
CA LEU A 171 4.33 -9.17 -13.71
C LEU A 171 4.05 -9.60 -15.15
N ALA A 172 4.98 -10.29 -15.81
CA ALA A 172 4.76 -10.79 -17.17
C ALA A 172 3.62 -11.82 -17.24
N GLN A 173 3.43 -12.63 -16.19
CA GLN A 173 2.28 -13.53 -16.09
C GLN A 173 0.96 -12.78 -15.97
N LEU A 174 0.94 -11.67 -15.23
CA LEU A 174 -0.23 -10.81 -15.09
C LEU A 174 -0.71 -10.25 -16.44
N ALA A 175 0.24 -9.89 -17.30
CA ALA A 175 0.03 -9.42 -18.66
C ALA A 175 -0.49 -10.50 -19.63
N GLY A 176 -0.24 -11.78 -19.34
CA GLY A 176 -0.60 -12.89 -20.22
C GLY A 176 0.24 -12.95 -21.50
N PRO A 177 -0.14 -13.80 -22.47
CA PRO A 177 0.60 -13.93 -23.72
C PRO A 177 0.63 -12.62 -24.53
N PRO A 178 1.75 -12.32 -25.21
CA PRO A 178 2.97 -13.13 -25.30
C PRO A 178 3.93 -12.96 -24.11
N MET A 179 3.71 -11.96 -23.25
CA MET A 179 4.61 -11.60 -22.15
C MET A 179 4.83 -12.76 -21.17
N SER A 180 3.78 -13.54 -20.88
CA SER A 180 3.86 -14.75 -20.05
C SER A 180 4.85 -15.82 -20.54
N TRP A 181 5.34 -15.72 -21.78
CA TRP A 181 6.33 -16.65 -22.34
C TRP A 181 7.77 -16.13 -22.23
N ALA A 182 7.96 -14.91 -21.74
CA ALA A 182 9.27 -14.34 -21.56
C ALA A 182 10.08 -15.12 -20.50
N LYS A 183 11.40 -15.15 -20.68
CA LYS A 183 12.35 -15.68 -19.71
C LYS A 183 13.18 -14.53 -19.16
N PHE A 184 13.34 -14.49 -17.85
CA PHE A 184 14.05 -13.44 -17.15
C PHE A 184 15.25 -13.99 -16.38
N SER A 185 16.26 -13.16 -16.19
CA SER A 185 17.41 -13.42 -15.32
C SER A 185 18.00 -12.10 -14.86
N GLU A 186 18.52 -12.06 -13.64
CA GLU A 186 19.35 -10.96 -13.18
C GLU A 186 20.84 -11.35 -13.12
N VAL A 187 21.71 -10.34 -13.24
CA VAL A 187 23.11 -10.45 -12.86
C VAL A 187 23.38 -9.33 -11.85
N PRO A 188 23.63 -9.65 -10.58
CA PRO A 188 23.94 -8.66 -9.56
C PRO A 188 25.31 -8.03 -9.80
N PRO A 189 25.57 -6.83 -9.25
CA PRO A 189 26.93 -6.31 -9.15
C PRO A 189 27.77 -7.25 -8.28
N GLY A 190 29.10 -7.22 -8.48
CA GLY A 190 30.02 -8.13 -7.77
C GLY A 190 30.13 -7.84 -6.27
N ASP A 191 29.79 -6.63 -5.84
CA ASP A 191 29.79 -6.19 -4.45
C ASP A 191 28.40 -5.62 -4.10
N PRO A 192 27.69 -6.16 -3.09
CA PRO A 192 26.40 -5.63 -2.67
C PRO A 192 26.46 -4.20 -2.14
N ASP A 193 27.57 -3.82 -1.51
CA ASP A 193 27.71 -2.52 -0.85
C ASP A 193 28.13 -1.42 -1.84
N ASP A 194 28.63 -1.81 -3.04
CA ASP A 194 28.95 -0.87 -4.11
C ASP A 194 27.69 -0.49 -4.91
N THR A 195 26.98 0.51 -4.38
CA THR A 195 25.80 1.11 -5.03
C THR A 195 26.11 1.85 -6.35
N SER A 196 27.39 1.99 -6.73
CA SER A 196 27.77 2.61 -8.01
C SER A 196 27.69 1.63 -9.19
N LEU A 197 27.75 0.31 -8.92
CA LEU A 197 27.67 -0.72 -9.94
C LEU A 197 26.22 -1.20 -10.12
N PRO A 198 25.70 -1.24 -11.35
CA PRO A 198 24.31 -1.62 -11.59
C PRO A 198 24.13 -3.14 -11.61
N TYR A 199 22.90 -3.57 -11.33
CA TYR A 199 22.39 -4.86 -11.77
C TYR A 199 22.27 -4.88 -13.31
N ARG A 200 22.33 -6.07 -13.91
CA ARG A 200 21.88 -6.29 -15.30
C ARG A 200 20.60 -7.11 -15.30
N LEU A 201 19.50 -6.50 -15.74
CA LEU A 201 18.23 -7.20 -15.94
C LEU A 201 18.17 -7.68 -17.38
N ARG A 202 17.99 -8.98 -17.57
CA ARG A 202 17.94 -9.61 -18.88
C ARG A 202 16.61 -10.28 -19.10
N ALA A 203 16.12 -10.19 -20.33
CA ALA A 203 14.92 -10.88 -20.75
C ALA A 203 15.07 -11.47 -22.16
N ARG A 204 14.30 -12.52 -22.42
CA ARG A 204 14.14 -13.08 -23.77
C ARG A 204 12.67 -13.29 -24.06
N LEU A 205 12.21 -12.77 -25.20
CA LEU A 205 10.86 -12.97 -25.72
C LEU A 205 10.95 -13.40 -27.19
N GLY A 206 10.62 -14.66 -27.46
CA GLY A 206 10.84 -15.27 -28.77
C GLY A 206 12.32 -15.28 -29.17
N ILE A 207 12.64 -14.56 -30.25
CA ILE A 207 14.01 -14.41 -30.78
C ILE A 207 14.74 -13.18 -30.25
N LYS A 208 14.02 -12.24 -29.62
CA LYS A 208 14.60 -10.99 -29.12
C LYS A 208 15.19 -11.22 -27.72
N ASN A 209 16.33 -10.59 -27.47
CA ASN A 209 16.97 -10.52 -26.16
C ASN A 209 17.07 -9.06 -25.74
N TYR A 210 16.88 -8.82 -24.46
CA TYR A 210 16.91 -7.51 -23.83
C TYR A 210 17.93 -7.56 -22.69
N ASP A 211 18.67 -6.46 -22.51
CA ASP A 211 19.65 -6.32 -21.44
C ASP A 211 19.69 -4.85 -21.01
N VAL A 212 19.15 -4.53 -19.84
CA VAL A 212 19.10 -3.18 -19.27
C VAL A 212 19.88 -3.12 -17.97
N ALA A 213 20.45 -1.95 -17.68
CA ALA A 213 21.03 -1.68 -16.36
C ALA A 213 19.91 -1.28 -15.40
N ALA A 214 19.91 -1.87 -14.20
CA ALA A 214 19.11 -1.42 -13.06
C ALA A 214 20.03 -0.88 -11.97
N ARG A 215 19.64 0.21 -11.32
CA ARG A 215 20.44 0.84 -10.27
C ARG A 215 20.51 -0.09 -9.06
N ASN A 216 21.68 -0.11 -8.41
CA ASN A 216 21.84 -0.85 -7.17
C ASN A 216 21.40 0.04 -6.00
N PHE A 217 20.25 -0.28 -5.42
CA PHE A 217 19.73 0.38 -4.22
C PHE A 217 19.94 -0.47 -2.96
N GLY A 218 20.92 -1.38 -2.96
CA GLY A 218 21.10 -2.38 -1.91
C GLY A 218 20.06 -3.49 -2.05
N ASP A 219 19.34 -3.76 -0.97
CA ASP A 219 18.27 -4.76 -0.86
C ASP A 219 16.91 -4.24 -1.37
N TRP A 220 16.87 -3.13 -2.09
CA TRP A 220 15.66 -2.54 -2.65
C TRP A 220 15.57 -2.75 -4.17
N TYR A 221 14.37 -3.05 -4.67
CA TYR A 221 14.13 -3.11 -6.12
C TYR A 221 14.33 -1.75 -6.81
N ASP A 222 14.92 -1.76 -8.01
CA ASP A 222 14.76 -0.69 -8.99
C ASP A 222 13.50 -0.98 -9.83
N VAL A 223 12.36 -0.57 -9.31
CA VAL A 223 11.05 -0.83 -9.92
C VAL A 223 10.93 -0.10 -11.24
N ALA A 224 11.48 1.11 -11.36
CA ALA A 224 11.50 1.86 -12.62
C ALA A 224 12.14 1.05 -13.76
N SER A 225 13.35 0.52 -13.56
CA SER A 225 14.04 -0.28 -14.58
C SER A 225 13.30 -1.57 -14.93
N VAL A 226 12.65 -2.20 -13.95
CA VAL A 226 11.79 -3.39 -14.17
C VAL A 226 10.60 -3.03 -15.08
N LEU A 227 9.87 -1.96 -14.76
CA LEU A 227 8.69 -1.58 -15.54
C LEU A 227 9.05 -1.06 -16.93
N ASP A 228 10.14 -0.32 -17.06
CA ASP A 228 10.63 0.18 -18.35
C ASP A 228 10.99 -0.98 -19.29
N LEU A 229 11.69 -2.01 -18.79
CA LEU A 229 12.00 -3.21 -19.57
C LEU A 229 10.72 -3.94 -20.01
N LEU A 230 9.77 -4.16 -19.10
CA LEU A 230 8.53 -4.87 -19.41
C LEU A 230 7.63 -4.09 -20.40
N ASN A 231 7.59 -2.76 -20.28
CA ASN A 231 6.88 -1.89 -21.22
C ASN A 231 7.53 -1.89 -22.61
N LEU A 232 8.87 -1.82 -22.67
CA LEU A 232 9.63 -1.95 -23.93
C LEU A 232 9.35 -3.29 -24.61
N MET A 233 9.38 -4.39 -23.86
CA MET A 233 9.09 -5.72 -24.38
C MET A 233 7.65 -5.84 -24.90
N SER A 234 6.69 -5.26 -24.19
CA SER A 234 5.28 -5.25 -24.60
C SER A 234 5.07 -4.48 -25.90
N GLU A 235 5.75 -3.34 -26.05
CA GLU A 235 5.77 -2.54 -27.28
C GLU A 235 6.34 -3.33 -28.46
N ASP A 236 7.50 -3.93 -28.24
CA ASP A 236 8.20 -4.73 -29.24
C ASP A 236 7.44 -5.96 -29.71
N ALA A 237 6.57 -6.49 -28.85
CA ALA A 237 5.69 -7.62 -29.13
C ALA A 237 4.33 -7.19 -29.72
N GLY A 238 4.08 -5.89 -29.89
CA GLY A 238 2.81 -5.35 -30.39
C GLY A 238 1.66 -5.47 -29.38
N SER A 239 1.94 -5.74 -28.11
CA SER A 239 0.93 -5.79 -27.05
C SER A 239 0.52 -4.38 -26.62
N GLN A 240 -0.77 -4.20 -26.31
CA GLN A 240 -1.29 -2.97 -25.71
C GLN A 240 -1.14 -2.94 -24.18
N ALA A 241 -0.78 -4.07 -23.56
CA ALA A 241 -0.54 -4.15 -22.14
C ALA A 241 0.63 -3.24 -21.73
N ARG A 242 0.43 -2.46 -20.68
CA ARG A 242 1.46 -1.64 -20.04
C ARG A 242 1.39 -1.84 -18.54
N PHE A 243 2.53 -1.61 -17.90
CA PHE A 243 2.74 -1.77 -16.48
C PHE A 243 2.78 -0.39 -15.84
N PHE A 244 1.90 -0.17 -14.87
CA PHE A 244 1.70 1.11 -14.21
C PHE A 244 1.78 0.96 -12.69
N SER A 245 2.52 1.85 -12.01
CA SER A 245 2.55 1.88 -10.56
C SER A 245 1.37 2.67 -10.00
N LEU A 246 0.66 2.08 -9.04
CA LEU A 246 -0.43 2.68 -8.30
C LEU A 246 0.07 3.24 -6.96
N PRO A 247 -0.53 4.34 -6.45
CA PRO A 247 -0.17 4.88 -5.15
C PRO A 247 -0.58 3.96 -4.01
N THR A 248 0.35 3.68 -3.11
CA THR A 248 0.13 2.92 -1.86
C THR A 248 0.29 3.79 -0.62
N GLY A 249 1.17 4.80 -0.69
CA GLY A 249 1.49 5.69 0.42
C GLY A 249 2.51 5.15 1.41
N ASP A 250 3.08 3.97 1.15
CA ASP A 250 4.08 3.30 1.98
C ASP A 250 5.15 2.59 1.11
N GLN A 251 5.95 1.72 1.73
CA GLN A 251 7.00 0.95 1.05
C GLN A 251 6.48 -0.21 0.18
N THR A 252 5.19 -0.52 0.23
CA THR A 252 4.60 -1.49 -0.69
C THR A 252 4.47 -0.86 -2.07
N ALA A 253 4.82 -1.57 -3.13
CA ALA A 253 4.44 -1.19 -4.50
C ALA A 253 3.20 -1.96 -4.93
N GLN A 254 2.37 -1.32 -5.75
CA GLN A 254 1.29 -1.97 -6.49
C GLN A 254 1.45 -1.69 -7.97
N VAL A 255 1.46 -2.74 -8.79
CA VAL A 255 1.60 -2.63 -10.24
C VAL A 255 0.35 -3.19 -10.92
N LEU A 256 -0.28 -2.33 -11.72
CA LEU A 256 -1.40 -2.66 -12.59
C LEU A 256 -0.89 -2.98 -13.99
N VAL A 257 -1.44 -4.06 -14.58
CA VAL A 257 -1.26 -4.34 -16.01
C VAL A 257 -2.58 -4.17 -16.76
N ALA A 258 -2.59 -3.23 -17.70
CA ALA A 258 -3.79 -2.87 -18.45
C ALA A 258 -3.46 -2.23 -19.81
N ASP A 259 -4.49 -2.05 -20.63
CA ASP A 259 -4.38 -1.34 -21.91
C ASP A 259 -4.03 0.14 -21.71
N ARG A 260 -3.01 0.62 -22.44
CA ARG A 260 -2.52 2.00 -22.34
C ARG A 260 -3.61 3.06 -22.56
N GLN A 261 -4.47 2.87 -23.54
CA GLN A 261 -5.50 3.85 -23.90
C GLN A 261 -6.59 3.92 -22.83
N VAL A 262 -6.99 2.76 -22.30
CA VAL A 262 -7.95 2.69 -21.20
C VAL A 262 -7.41 3.43 -19.98
N ILE A 263 -6.16 3.16 -19.58
CA ILE A 263 -5.55 3.81 -18.41
C ILE A 263 -5.40 5.31 -18.60
N ALA A 264 -5.00 5.78 -19.78
CA ALA A 264 -4.91 7.21 -20.06
C ALA A 264 -6.25 7.94 -19.85
N GLY A 265 -7.36 7.38 -20.35
CA GLY A 265 -8.69 7.96 -20.16
C GLY A 265 -9.15 7.94 -18.70
N LEU A 266 -8.81 6.90 -17.94
CA LEU A 266 -9.14 6.82 -16.52
C LEU A 266 -8.40 7.87 -15.69
N VAL A 267 -7.10 8.08 -15.98
CA VAL A 267 -6.28 9.13 -15.35
C VAL A 267 -6.80 10.52 -15.70
N GLU A 268 -7.04 10.81 -16.98
CA GLU A 268 -7.59 12.10 -17.42
C GLU A 268 -8.93 12.42 -16.74
N SER A 269 -9.75 11.39 -16.52
CA SER A 269 -11.06 11.54 -15.87
C SER A 269 -11.00 11.54 -14.33
N GLY A 270 -9.81 11.45 -13.73
CA GLY A 270 -9.58 11.45 -12.28
C GLY A 270 -10.07 10.19 -11.56
N LEU A 271 -10.32 9.10 -12.28
CA LEU A 271 -10.80 7.81 -11.74
C LEU A 271 -9.69 6.81 -11.45
N LEU A 272 -8.46 7.14 -11.83
CA LEU A 272 -7.27 6.39 -11.49
C LEU A 272 -6.12 7.36 -11.27
N GLN A 273 -5.22 7.01 -10.35
CA GLN A 273 -4.00 7.75 -10.10
C GLN A 273 -2.82 6.81 -10.29
N LEU A 274 -1.77 7.34 -10.90
CA LEU A 274 -0.50 6.64 -11.09
C LEU A 274 0.56 7.37 -10.27
N GLN A 275 1.55 6.63 -9.80
CA GLN A 275 2.74 7.20 -9.18
C GLN A 275 4.01 6.86 -9.97
N ALA A 276 5.10 7.57 -9.67
CA ALA A 276 6.41 7.18 -10.17
C ALA A 276 6.77 5.77 -9.65
N PRO A 277 7.38 4.88 -10.46
CA PRO A 277 7.61 3.49 -10.07
C PRO A 277 8.41 3.31 -8.78
N ASP A 278 9.41 4.16 -8.56
CA ASP A 278 10.31 4.10 -7.41
C ASP A 278 9.77 4.83 -6.17
N ARG A 279 8.56 5.39 -6.22
CA ARG A 279 8.05 6.24 -5.14
C ARG A 279 7.90 5.47 -3.82
N SER A 280 7.50 4.21 -3.87
CA SER A 280 7.41 3.35 -2.67
C SER A 280 8.78 3.11 -2.03
N ARG A 281 9.83 2.87 -2.83
CA ARG A 281 11.22 2.77 -2.33
C ARG A 281 11.67 4.06 -1.65
N GLU A 282 11.42 5.20 -2.28
CA GLU A 282 11.76 6.49 -1.69
C GLU A 282 11.04 6.72 -0.35
N ALA A 283 9.78 6.31 -0.25
CA ALA A 283 9.00 6.41 0.98
C ALA A 283 9.54 5.49 2.08
N GLY A 284 9.85 4.23 1.75
CA GLY A 284 10.45 3.27 2.69
C GLY A 284 11.81 3.76 3.22
N GLN A 285 12.74 4.11 2.33
CA GLN A 285 14.06 4.61 2.71
C GLN A 285 13.99 5.89 3.55
N ALA A 286 13.03 6.79 3.25
CA ALA A 286 12.82 7.99 4.06
C ALA A 286 12.33 7.65 5.48
N TYR A 287 11.42 6.68 5.60
CA TYR A 287 10.92 6.20 6.89
C TYR A 287 12.04 5.57 7.73
N GLU A 288 12.88 4.71 7.14
CA GLU A 288 14.02 4.11 7.83
C GLU A 288 15.02 5.16 8.33
N ALA A 289 15.34 6.14 7.47
CA ALA A 289 16.24 7.22 7.84
C ALA A 289 15.71 8.04 9.03
N GLU A 290 14.39 8.29 9.08
CA GLU A 290 13.75 8.95 10.21
C GLU A 290 13.81 8.09 11.49
N ALA A 291 13.48 6.80 11.38
CA ALA A 291 13.51 5.86 12.51
C ALA A 291 14.92 5.73 13.11
N LEU A 292 15.95 5.57 12.27
CA LEU A 292 17.35 5.55 12.69
C LEU A 292 17.78 6.88 13.33
N GLY A 293 17.29 8.01 12.80
CA GLY A 293 17.52 9.33 13.36
C GLY A 293 17.01 9.46 14.80
N LYS A 294 15.77 9.02 15.05
CA LYS A 294 15.15 9.01 16.39
C LYS A 294 15.92 8.12 17.35
N PHE A 295 16.24 6.89 16.94
CA PHE A 295 17.00 5.95 17.76
C PHE A 295 18.38 6.50 18.18
N ARG A 296 19.09 7.16 17.26
CA ARG A 296 20.38 7.81 17.55
C ARG A 296 20.23 8.97 18.54
N GLN A 297 19.13 9.72 18.50
CA GLN A 297 18.86 10.80 19.46
C GLN A 297 18.58 10.24 20.86
N GLU A 298 17.81 9.15 20.95
CA GLU A 298 17.52 8.47 22.22
C GLU A 298 18.79 7.92 22.88
N ILE A 299 19.69 7.28 22.11
CA ILE A 299 20.98 6.80 22.62
C ILE A 299 21.84 7.96 23.15
N ARG A 300 21.85 9.12 22.47
CA ARG A 300 22.63 10.28 22.90
C ARG A 300 22.06 10.99 24.14
N ALA A 301 20.79 10.75 24.46
CA ALA A 301 20.12 11.34 25.61
C ALA A 301 20.27 10.49 26.90
N GLN A 302 20.86 9.29 26.79
CA GLN A 302 21.19 8.39 27.90
C GLN A 302 22.65 8.56 28.32
#